data_AF-A0A5Q4GNM6-F1
#
_entry.id   AF-A0A5Q4GNM6-F1
#
_cell.length_a   1.000
_cell.length_b   1.000
_cell.length_c   1.000
_cell.angle_alpha   90.00
_cell.angle_beta   90.00
_cell.angle_gamma   90.00
#
_symmetry.space_group_name_H-M   'P 1'
#
loop_
_entity.id
_entity.type
_entity.pdbx_description
1 polymer ?
#
loop_
_entity_poly.entity_id
_entity_poly.type
_entity_poly.pdbx_seq_one_letter_code
_entity_poly.pdbx_strand_id
1 'polypeptide(L)'
;MGGRQCSCGEENLLRLPGDRYRGRDILTHEFTHTIHRYGLSPNIQRMISETYKQARQQKLWETPAGRPIYGGSNEDEYLAEMAMWYVGGRGDWPRGMPPMKPGPEFLKSYDPAGYQLVDDLFQGRLDVRPVAPRSRNRR
;
A
#
# COMPACT_ATOMS: atom_id res chain seq x y z
N MET A 1 2.07 11.90 6.54
CA MET A 1 2.79 11.05 7.51
C MET A 1 1.81 10.14 8.20
N GLY A 2 2.01 8.83 8.07
CA GLY A 2 1.20 7.76 8.66
C GLY A 2 1.82 7.17 9.92
N GLY A 3 0.97 6.72 10.84
CA GLY A 3 1.35 6.24 12.17
C GLY A 3 0.12 6.02 13.04
N ARG A 4 0.19 6.29 14.35
CA ARG A 4 -1.03 6.33 15.19
C ARG A 4 -1.99 7.44 14.76
N GLN A 5 -1.45 8.48 14.17
CA GLN A 5 -2.16 9.59 13.57
C GLN A 5 -1.75 9.64 12.10
N CYS A 6 -2.68 10.02 11.23
CA CYS A 6 -2.45 10.21 9.82
C CYS A 6 -2.72 11.68 9.49
N SER A 7 -1.83 12.29 8.70
CA SER A 7 -2.03 13.61 8.12
C SER A 7 -1.58 13.64 6.66
N CYS A 8 -2.26 14.46 5.86
CA CYS A 8 -1.97 14.73 4.46
C CYS A 8 -2.14 16.23 4.17
N GLY A 9 -1.51 16.71 3.10
CA GLY A 9 -1.73 18.07 2.60
C GLY A 9 -3.14 18.20 2.02
N GLU A 10 -3.84 19.27 2.37
CA GLU A 10 -5.14 19.61 1.80
C GLU A 10 -5.06 19.76 0.27
N GLU A 11 -3.96 20.33 -0.21
CA GLU A 11 -3.70 20.52 -1.64
C GLU A 11 -3.65 19.19 -2.41
N ASN A 12 -3.19 18.11 -1.77
CA ASN A 12 -3.19 16.78 -2.39
C ASN A 12 -4.58 16.14 -2.34
N LEU A 13 -5.24 16.21 -1.18
CA LEU A 13 -6.57 15.63 -0.98
C LEU A 13 -7.61 16.24 -1.93
N LEU A 14 -7.60 17.56 -2.09
CA LEU A 14 -8.52 18.32 -2.93
C LEU A 14 -7.98 18.58 -4.35
N ARG A 15 -6.76 18.11 -4.66
CA ARG A 15 -6.08 18.29 -5.97
C ARG A 15 -5.90 19.76 -6.38
N LEU A 16 -5.58 20.63 -5.42
CA LEU A 16 -5.40 22.07 -5.62
C LEU A 16 -4.10 22.39 -6.38
N PRO A 17 -3.96 23.61 -6.94
CA PRO A 17 -2.68 24.09 -7.44
C PRO A 17 -1.60 24.06 -6.35
N GLY A 18 -0.36 23.70 -6.73
CA GLY A 18 0.76 23.59 -5.79
C GLY A 18 0.98 22.19 -5.19
N ASP A 19 0.09 21.23 -5.47
CA ASP A 19 0.27 19.83 -5.06
C ASP A 19 1.56 19.22 -5.65
N ARG A 20 2.54 19.01 -4.76
CA ARG A 20 3.85 18.40 -5.10
C ARG A 20 3.74 16.91 -5.41
N TYR A 21 2.66 16.26 -5.01
CA TYR A 21 2.41 14.82 -5.15
C TYR A 21 1.34 14.51 -6.20
N ARG A 22 1.05 15.44 -7.11
CA ARG A 22 0.00 15.31 -8.12
C ARG A 22 -0.02 13.93 -8.80
N GLY A 23 -1.17 13.27 -8.70
CA GLY A 23 -1.42 11.92 -9.21
C GLY A 23 -1.20 10.80 -8.18
N ARG A 24 -0.63 11.11 -7.01
CA ARG A 24 -0.59 10.20 -5.85
C ARG A 24 -1.66 10.61 -4.85
N ASP A 25 -2.27 9.63 -4.20
CA ASP A 25 -3.21 9.87 -3.10
C ASP A 25 -2.48 9.67 -1.77
N ILE A 26 -1.94 10.76 -1.22
CA ILE A 26 -1.13 10.72 -0.01
C ILE A 26 -1.98 10.37 1.21
N LEU A 27 -3.26 10.76 1.25
CA LEU A 27 -4.14 10.35 2.33
C LEU A 27 -4.28 8.83 2.34
N THR A 28 -4.60 8.23 1.19
CA THR A 28 -4.75 6.78 1.07
C THR A 28 -3.47 6.06 1.48
N HIS A 29 -2.30 6.51 1.03
CA HIS A 29 -1.02 5.93 1.41
C HIS A 29 -0.80 5.94 2.94
N GLU A 30 -0.90 7.12 3.54
CA GLU A 30 -0.54 7.33 4.95
C GLU A 30 -1.58 6.74 5.90
N PHE A 31 -2.85 6.74 5.50
CA PHE A 31 -3.92 6.12 6.27
C PHE A 31 -3.86 4.59 6.20
N THR A 32 -3.39 4.04 5.08
CA THR A 32 -3.13 2.60 4.96
C THR A 32 -2.07 2.16 5.96
N HIS A 33 -1.00 2.94 6.17
CA HIS A 33 -0.02 2.66 7.24
C HIS A 33 -0.67 2.61 8.64
N THR A 34 -1.58 3.54 8.93
CA THR A 34 -2.34 3.55 10.19
C THR A 34 -3.17 2.29 10.36
N ILE A 35 -3.95 1.91 9.33
CA ILE A 35 -4.79 0.71 9.36
C ILE A 35 -3.91 -0.54 9.50
N HIS A 36 -2.85 -0.66 8.71
CA HIS A 36 -1.94 -1.81 8.74
C HIS A 36 -1.42 -2.07 10.15
N ARG A 37 -0.94 -1.00 10.80
CA ARG A 37 -0.25 -1.10 12.09
C ARG A 37 -1.18 -1.23 13.29
N TYR A 38 -2.40 -0.71 13.21
CA TYR A 38 -3.29 -0.57 14.38
C TYR A 38 -4.70 -1.15 14.20
N GLY A 39 -5.13 -1.38 12.96
CA GLY A 39 -6.49 -1.84 12.64
C GLY A 39 -6.59 -3.29 12.19
N LEU A 40 -5.49 -3.92 11.74
CA LEU A 40 -5.54 -5.26 11.16
C LEU A 40 -5.21 -6.37 12.16
N SER A 41 -6.00 -7.44 12.08
CA SER A 41 -5.82 -8.66 12.85
C SER A 41 -4.54 -9.42 12.45
N PRO A 42 -3.96 -10.25 13.33
CA PRO A 42 -2.70 -10.94 13.04
C PRO A 42 -2.73 -11.84 11.80
N ASN A 43 -3.88 -12.43 11.46
CA ASN A 43 -4.00 -13.24 10.24
C ASN A 43 -3.97 -12.39 8.96
N ILE A 44 -4.57 -11.19 8.99
CA ILE A 44 -4.50 -10.27 7.85
C ILE A 44 -3.09 -9.72 7.68
N GLN A 45 -2.41 -9.37 8.78
CA GLN A 45 -0.99 -8.95 8.72
C GLN A 45 -0.08 -10.05 8.13
N ARG A 46 -0.32 -11.32 8.48
CA ARG A 46 0.42 -12.45 7.86
C ARG A 46 0.14 -12.57 6.37
N MET A 47 -1.12 -12.45 5.95
CA MET A 47 -1.50 -12.48 4.54
C MET A 47 -0.78 -11.39 3.75
N ILE A 48 -0.74 -10.15 4.28
CA ILE A 48 0.00 -9.04 3.66
C ILE A 48 1.49 -9.38 3.50
N SER A 49 2.13 -9.88 4.56
CA SER A 49 3.56 -10.26 4.52
C SER A 49 3.84 -11.38 3.51
N GLU A 50 2.94 -12.36 3.40
CA GLU A 50 3.05 -13.46 2.44
C GLU A 50 2.88 -12.97 1.00
N THR A 51 1.86 -12.15 0.72
CA THR A 51 1.64 -11.56 -0.61
C THR A 51 2.82 -10.68 -1.03
N TYR A 52 3.35 -9.84 -0.12
CA TYR A 52 4.55 -9.05 -0.38
C TYR A 52 5.75 -9.93 -0.75
N LYS A 53 6.02 -10.99 0.02
CA LYS A 53 7.11 -11.93 -0.29
C LYS A 53 6.94 -12.59 -1.64
N GLN A 54 5.71 -12.99 -2.00
CA GLN A 54 5.39 -13.55 -3.32
C GLN A 54 5.67 -12.53 -4.44
N ALA A 55 5.25 -11.29 -4.28
CA ALA A 55 5.51 -10.22 -5.25
C ALA A 55 7.02 -9.99 -5.45
N ARG A 56 7.80 -9.96 -4.36
CA ARG A 56 9.26 -9.82 -4.43
C ARG A 56 9.95 -11.04 -5.07
N GLN A 57 9.48 -12.26 -4.80
CA GLN A 57 9.99 -13.47 -5.48
C GLN A 57 9.75 -13.44 -6.99
N GLN A 58 8.62 -12.86 -7.41
CA GLN A 58 8.27 -12.65 -8.81
C GLN A 58 8.98 -11.43 -9.43
N LYS A 59 9.87 -10.75 -8.69
CA LYS A 59 10.58 -9.55 -9.14
C LYS A 59 9.63 -8.43 -9.54
N LEU A 60 8.48 -8.34 -8.88
CA LEU A 60 7.58 -7.20 -9.00
C LEU A 60 8.09 -6.06 -8.13
N TRP A 61 7.77 -4.83 -8.52
CA TRP A 61 8.12 -3.62 -7.78
C TRP A 61 9.65 -3.44 -7.64
N GLU A 62 10.39 -3.80 -8.69
CA GLU A 62 11.80 -3.46 -8.86
C GLU A 62 12.07 -2.91 -10.26
N THR A 63 13.13 -2.11 -10.33
CA THR A 63 13.73 -1.67 -11.59
C THR A 63 14.24 -2.85 -12.41
N PRO A 64 14.46 -2.69 -13.73
CA PRO A 64 15.10 -3.72 -14.56
C PRO A 64 16.48 -4.19 -14.05
N ALA A 65 17.16 -3.36 -13.24
CA ALA A 65 18.42 -3.69 -12.58
C ALA A 65 18.25 -4.48 -11.26
N GLY A 66 17.03 -4.92 -10.93
CA GLY A 66 16.72 -5.69 -9.73
C GLY A 66 16.68 -4.85 -8.43
N ARG A 67 16.72 -3.52 -8.52
CA ARG A 67 16.61 -2.65 -7.34
C ARG A 67 15.15 -2.40 -6.98
N PRO A 68 14.71 -2.59 -5.72
CA PRO A 68 13.35 -2.28 -5.31
C PRO A 68 12.99 -0.82 -5.59
N ILE A 69 11.78 -0.59 -6.12
CA ILE A 69 11.15 0.74 -6.12
C ILE A 69 10.40 0.93 -4.80
N TYR A 70 9.74 2.07 -4.59
CA TYR A 70 9.14 2.39 -3.29
C TYR A 70 8.19 1.30 -2.76
N GLY A 71 7.23 0.84 -3.58
CA GLY A 71 6.34 -0.29 -3.23
C GLY A 71 7.03 -1.65 -3.08
N GLY A 72 8.30 -1.79 -3.47
CA GLY A 72 9.10 -3.01 -3.26
C GLY A 72 10.06 -2.93 -2.07
N SER A 73 10.09 -1.79 -1.36
CA SER A 73 11.10 -1.53 -0.33
C SER A 73 10.87 -2.29 0.98
N ASN A 74 9.61 -2.42 1.41
CA ASN A 74 9.18 -3.22 2.55
C ASN A 74 7.66 -3.50 2.45
N GLU A 75 7.13 -4.33 3.35
CA GLU A 75 5.71 -4.73 3.32
C GLU A 75 4.73 -3.59 3.66
N ASP A 76 5.15 -2.61 4.45
CA ASP A 76 4.32 -1.44 4.78
C ASP A 76 4.11 -0.58 3.54
N GLU A 77 5.21 -0.24 2.84
CA GLU A 77 5.14 0.57 1.62
C GLU A 77 4.46 -0.18 0.48
N TYR A 78 4.66 -1.50 0.40
CA TYR A 78 3.96 -2.35 -0.55
C TYR A 78 2.44 -2.19 -0.42
N LEU A 79 1.88 -2.42 0.78
CA LEU A 79 0.44 -2.32 0.99
C LEU A 79 -0.08 -0.90 0.70
N ALA A 80 0.63 0.13 1.18
CA ALA A 80 0.23 1.52 1.00
C ALA A 80 0.25 1.95 -0.48
N GLU A 81 1.20 1.45 -1.26
CA GLU A 81 1.25 1.68 -2.72
C GLU A 81 0.14 0.92 -3.45
N MET A 82 -0.13 -0.34 -3.09
CA MET A 82 -1.22 -1.13 -3.68
C MET A 82 -2.57 -0.44 -3.46
N ALA A 83 -2.81 0.08 -2.26
CA ALA A 83 -4.01 0.84 -1.93
C ALA A 83 -4.16 2.10 -2.81
N MET A 84 -3.08 2.85 -3.04
CA MET A 84 -3.10 4.02 -3.94
C MET A 84 -3.44 3.66 -5.39
N TRP A 85 -2.88 2.58 -5.92
CA TRP A 85 -3.24 2.11 -7.26
C TRP A 85 -4.70 1.69 -7.32
N TYR A 86 -5.19 0.97 -6.30
CA TYR A 86 -6.56 0.46 -6.23
C TYR A 86 -7.61 1.59 -6.26
N VAL A 87 -7.38 2.69 -5.55
CA VAL A 87 -8.31 3.84 -5.52
C VAL A 87 -8.24 4.76 -6.75
N GLY A 88 -7.49 4.39 -7.79
CA GLY A 88 -7.42 5.15 -9.04
C GLY A 88 -6.19 6.06 -9.16
N GLY A 89 -5.31 6.10 -8.16
CA GLY A 89 -4.08 6.87 -8.18
C GLY A 89 -2.92 6.13 -8.85
N ARG A 90 -1.69 6.59 -8.56
CA ARG A 90 -0.46 5.84 -8.83
C ARG A 90 0.48 5.89 -7.64
N GLY A 91 1.24 4.83 -7.46
CA GLY A 91 2.39 4.78 -6.57
C GLY A 91 3.63 5.46 -7.16
N ASP A 92 4.77 5.18 -6.55
CA ASP A 92 6.06 5.60 -7.06
C ASP A 92 6.35 4.99 -8.42
N TRP A 93 6.79 5.85 -9.32
CA TRP A 93 7.10 5.48 -10.70
C TRP A 93 8.42 6.16 -11.08
N PRO A 94 9.55 5.51 -10.77
CA PRO A 94 10.87 6.05 -11.05
C PRO A 94 11.19 6.00 -12.55
N ARG A 95 12.11 6.86 -12.98
CA ARG A 95 12.62 6.86 -14.36
C ARG A 95 13.21 5.51 -14.73
N GLY A 96 12.91 5.03 -15.93
CA GLY A 96 13.40 3.75 -16.45
C GLY A 96 12.46 2.56 -16.22
N MET A 97 11.33 2.77 -15.54
CA MET A 97 10.26 1.78 -15.49
C MET A 97 9.41 1.82 -16.77
N PRO A 98 8.83 0.69 -17.20
CA PRO A 98 7.79 0.67 -18.22
C PRO A 98 6.63 1.61 -17.84
N PRO A 99 5.84 2.08 -18.82
CA PRO A 99 4.65 2.89 -18.56
C PRO A 99 3.68 2.18 -17.60
N MET A 100 3.34 2.85 -16.51
CA MET A 100 2.36 2.38 -15.53
C MET A 100 1.14 3.29 -15.58
N LYS A 101 0.04 2.80 -16.17
CA LYS A 101 -1.20 3.59 -16.24
C LYS A 101 -1.79 3.69 -14.82
N PRO A 102 -2.13 4.89 -14.32
CA PRO A 102 -2.79 5.02 -13.01
C PRO A 102 -4.07 4.20 -12.92
N GLY A 103 -4.33 3.68 -11.72
CA GLY A 103 -5.57 3.01 -11.36
C GLY A 103 -5.51 1.49 -11.24
N PRO A 104 -6.65 0.90 -10.83
CA PRO A 104 -6.72 -0.50 -10.39
C PRO A 104 -6.41 -1.50 -11.51
N GLU A 105 -6.71 -1.15 -12.77
CA GLU A 105 -6.46 -2.04 -13.91
C GLU A 105 -4.98 -2.34 -14.13
N PHE A 106 -4.10 -1.35 -13.91
CA PHE A 106 -2.66 -1.59 -13.96
C PHE A 106 -2.24 -2.55 -12.86
N LEU A 107 -2.65 -2.28 -11.62
CA LEU A 107 -2.35 -3.14 -10.48
C LEU A 107 -2.83 -4.57 -10.73
N LYS A 108 -4.07 -4.75 -11.18
CA LYS A 108 -4.66 -6.05 -11.52
C LYS A 108 -3.87 -6.82 -12.57
N SER A 109 -3.29 -6.11 -13.55
CA SER A 109 -2.47 -6.74 -14.59
C SER A 109 -1.03 -7.04 -14.15
N TYR A 110 -0.44 -6.17 -13.34
CA TYR A 110 0.98 -6.20 -12.97
C TYR A 110 1.25 -7.03 -11.72
N ASP A 111 0.40 -6.88 -10.70
CA ASP A 111 0.43 -7.65 -9.44
C ASP A 111 -1.00 -8.11 -9.08
N PRO A 112 -1.52 -9.17 -9.74
CA PRO A 112 -2.86 -9.68 -9.50
C PRO A 112 -3.10 -10.12 -8.05
N ALA A 113 -2.07 -10.63 -7.38
CA ALA A 113 -2.15 -11.04 -5.98
C ALA A 113 -2.25 -9.84 -5.05
N GLY A 114 -1.44 -8.80 -5.30
CA GLY A 114 -1.54 -7.50 -4.62
C GLY A 114 -2.89 -6.84 -4.84
N TYR A 115 -3.43 -6.87 -6.07
CA TYR A 115 -4.79 -6.41 -6.37
C TYR A 115 -5.83 -7.15 -5.53
N GLN A 116 -5.81 -8.49 -5.53
CA GLN A 116 -6.80 -9.29 -4.80
C GLN A 116 -6.73 -9.01 -3.29
N LEU A 117 -5.53 -8.87 -2.73
CA LEU A 117 -5.31 -8.53 -1.33
C LEU A 117 -6.01 -7.22 -0.94
N VAL A 118 -5.78 -6.13 -1.69
CA VAL A 118 -6.41 -4.84 -1.38
C VAL A 118 -7.89 -4.82 -1.70
N ASP A 119 -8.34 -5.54 -2.74
CA ASP A 119 -9.75 -5.69 -3.07
C ASP A 119 -10.51 -6.40 -1.94
N ASP A 120 -9.97 -7.50 -1.40
CA ASP A 120 -10.58 -8.22 -0.28
C ASP A 120 -10.59 -7.39 1.00
N LEU A 121 -9.53 -6.62 1.24
CA LEU A 121 -9.44 -5.72 2.39
C LEU A 121 -10.49 -4.60 2.31
N PHE A 122 -10.59 -3.92 1.17
CA PHE A 122 -11.49 -2.77 0.98
C PHE A 122 -12.96 -3.17 0.89
N GLN A 123 -13.24 -4.36 0.37
CA GLN A 123 -14.60 -4.89 0.24
C GLN A 123 -15.06 -5.67 1.49
N GLY A 124 -14.23 -5.73 2.55
CA GLY A 124 -14.58 -6.36 3.82
C GLY A 124 -14.75 -7.89 3.73
N ARG A 125 -14.02 -8.55 2.82
CA ARG A 125 -14.12 -10.00 2.59
C ARG A 125 -13.15 -10.83 3.44
N LEU A 126 -12.24 -10.19 4.16
CA LEU A 126 -11.27 -10.86 5.01
C LEU A 126 -11.86 -11.23 6.38
N ASP A 127 -11.49 -12.39 6.91
CA ASP A 127 -11.82 -12.83 8.27
C ASP A 127 -11.11 -11.93 9.31
N VAL A 128 -11.83 -10.93 9.83
CA VAL A 128 -11.30 -10.03 10.87
C VAL A 128 -11.40 -10.70 12.23
N ARG A 129 -10.25 -11.16 12.74
CA ARG A 129 -10.15 -11.69 14.10
C ARG A 129 -9.97 -10.58 15.14
N PRO A 130 -10.40 -10.78 16.39
CA PRO A 130 -10.15 -9.82 17.46
C PRO A 130 -8.67 -9.49 17.57
N VAL A 131 -8.34 -8.20 17.57
CA VAL A 131 -7.00 -7.72 17.89
C VAL A 131 -6.83 -7.89 19.40
N ALA A 132 -6.22 -9.01 19.82
CA ALA A 132 -5.92 -9.21 21.24
C ALA A 132 -5.03 -8.05 21.70
N PRO A 133 -5.34 -7.39 22.84
CA PRO A 133 -4.49 -6.32 23.35
C PRO A 133 -3.08 -6.87 23.55
N ARG A 134 -2.08 -6.21 22.95
CA ARG A 134 -0.66 -6.54 23.21
C ARG A 134 -0.48 -6.54 24.72
N SER A 135 -0.01 -7.65 25.28
CA SER A 135 0.33 -7.70 26.71
C SER A 135 1.30 -6.55 26.99
N ARG A 136 0.89 -5.62 27.85
CA ARG A 136 1.80 -4.61 28.38
C ARG A 136 2.73 -5.36 29.30
N ASN A 137 3.87 -5.82 28.78
CA ASN A 137 5.00 -6.13 29.65
C ASN A 137 5.39 -4.81 30.32
N ARG A 138 4.90 -4.65 31.56
CA ARG A 138 5.44 -3.68 32.51
C ARG A 138 6.87 -4.15 32.80
N ARG A 139 7.85 -3.45 32.25
CA ARG A 139 9.21 -3.40 32.77
C ARG A 139 9.48 -1.96 33.16
#